data_AF-A0A3D5M4R4-F1
#
_entry.id   AF-A0A3D5M4R4-F1
#
_cell.length_a   1.000
_cell.length_b   1.000
_cell.length_c   1.000
_cell.angle_alpha   90.00
_cell.angle_beta   90.00
_cell.angle_gamma   90.00
#
_symmetry.space_group_name_H-M   'P 1'
#
loop_
_entity.id
_entity.type
_entity.pdbx_description
1 polymer ?
#
loop_
_entity_poly.entity_id
_entity_poly.type
_entity_poly.pdbx_seq_one_letter_code
_entity_poly.pdbx_strand_id
1 'polypeptide(L)'
;MNTEDNLDLVLVGESETEALGERIGQQAYAGLLLDLRGDLGSGKTTFVRGLARGMGLESMVRSPTFVIATLHTGGLPLLHVDAYRLDQQEEMALHGWNEWLEAGG
;
A
#
# COMPACT_ATOMS: atom_id res chain seq x y z
N MET A 1 16.25 17.62 5.70
CA MET A 1 16.98 17.38 4.43
C MET A 1 15.89 17.26 3.38
N ASN A 2 15.76 18.25 2.49
CA ASN A 2 14.70 18.25 1.48
C ASN A 2 15.12 17.29 0.36
N THR A 3 14.33 16.25 0.15
CA THR A 3 14.53 15.24 -0.88
C THR A 3 13.20 15.06 -1.61
N GLU A 4 12.94 15.91 -2.60
CA GLU A 4 11.83 15.69 -3.53
C GLU A 4 12.45 15.47 -4.91
N ASP A 5 13.02 14.28 -5.10
CA ASP A 5 13.27 13.76 -6.44
C ASP A 5 11.93 13.24 -6.96
N ASN A 6 11.36 13.97 -7.92
CA ASN A 6 10.07 13.64 -8.52
C ASN A 6 10.28 12.91 -9.85
N LEU A 7 9.47 11.87 -10.08
CA LEU A 7 9.40 11.14 -11.33
C LEU A 7 7.96 11.15 -11.84
N ASP A 8 7.76 11.75 -13.02
CA ASP A 8 6.46 11.74 -13.69
C ASP A 8 6.38 10.55 -14.66
N LEU A 9 5.33 9.74 -14.51
CA LEU A 9 5.05 8.59 -15.36
C LEU A 9 3.62 8.67 -15.88
N VAL A 10 3.43 8.27 -17.14
CA VAL A 10 2.11 8.06 -17.74
C VAL A 10 1.87 6.56 -17.85
N LEU A 11 0.78 6.10 -17.24
CA LEU A 11 0.37 4.69 -17.26
C LEU A 11 -0.94 4.55 -18.00
N VAL A 12 -0.98 3.70 -19.02
CA VAL A 12 -2.16 3.46 -19.85
C VAL A 12 -2.90 2.22 -19.34
N GLY A 13 -3.85 2.46 -18.43
CA GLY A 13 -4.79 1.45 -17.96
C GLY A 13 -4.31 0.62 -16.77
N GLU A 14 -5.11 -0.40 -16.42
CA GLU A 14 -4.88 -1.19 -15.21
C GLU A 14 -3.61 -2.04 -15.28
N SER A 15 -3.33 -2.68 -16.41
CA SER A 15 -2.18 -3.58 -16.56
C SER A 15 -0.84 -2.89 -16.31
N GLU A 16 -0.66 -1.66 -16.80
CA GLU A 16 0.56 -0.88 -16.55
C GLU A 16 0.67 -0.43 -15.09
N THR A 17 -0.47 -0.10 -14.47
CA THR A 17 -0.56 0.25 -13.05
C THR A 17 -0.19 -0.94 -12.15
N GLU A 18 -0.69 -2.13 -12.47
CA GLU A 18 -0.30 -3.37 -11.78
C GLU A 18 1.19 -3.67 -12.00
N ALA A 19 1.70 -3.54 -13.23
CA ALA A 19 3.11 -3.81 -13.54
C ALA A 19 4.06 -2.85 -12.81
N LEU A 20 3.69 -1.58 -12.67
CA LEU A 20 4.45 -0.63 -11.85
C LEU A 20 4.46 -1.06 -10.38
N GLY A 21 3.29 -1.40 -9.83
CA GLY A 21 3.18 -1.91 -8.46
C GLY A 21 4.06 -3.14 -8.24
N GLU A 22 4.02 -4.10 -9.16
CA GLU A 22 4.80 -5.33 -9.09
C GLU A 22 6.32 -5.06 -9.06
N ARG A 23 6.80 -4.16 -9.92
CA ARG A 23 8.22 -3.78 -9.95
C ARG A 23 8.67 -3.14 -8.63
N ILE A 24 7.83 -2.31 -8.02
CA ILE A 24 8.12 -1.71 -6.71
C ILE A 24 8.07 -2.78 -5.62
N GLY A 25 7.09 -3.70 -5.68
CA GLY A 25 6.92 -4.79 -4.72
C GLY A 25 8.10 -5.75 -4.67
N GLN A 26 8.75 -6.00 -5.82
CA GLN A 26 9.97 -6.81 -5.90
C GLN A 26 11.17 -6.17 -5.18
N GLN A 27 11.13 -4.86 -4.94
CA GLN A 27 12.15 -4.10 -4.22
C GLN A 27 11.70 -3.70 -2.82
N ALA A 28 10.52 -4.18 -2.39
CA ALA A 28 9.99 -3.87 -1.07
C ALA A 28 10.88 -4.45 0.03
N TYR A 29 10.96 -3.72 1.13
CA TYR A 29 11.73 -4.09 2.31
C TYR A 29 10.94 -3.71 3.55
N ALA A 30 11.33 -4.31 4.67
CA ALA A 30 10.67 -4.08 5.95
C ALA A 30 10.81 -2.61 6.38
N GLY A 31 9.70 -1.98 6.75
CA GLY A 31 9.60 -0.55 7.07
C GLY A 31 9.34 0.37 5.87
N LEU A 32 9.14 -0.17 4.66
CA LEU A 32 8.71 0.63 3.51
C LEU A 32 7.28 1.15 3.73
N LEU A 33 7.13 2.47 3.79
CA LEU A 33 5.83 3.15 3.86
C LEU A 33 5.52 3.85 2.53
N LEU A 34 4.37 3.54 1.94
CA LEU A 34 3.88 4.17 0.71
C LEU A 34 2.57 4.92 0.97
N ASP A 35 2.60 6.25 0.80
CA ASP A 35 1.40 7.10 0.83
C ASP A 35 0.84 7.23 -0.60
N LEU A 36 -0.31 6.59 -0.86
CA LEU A 36 -0.97 6.60 -2.16
C LEU A 36 -2.12 7.60 -2.19
N ARG A 37 -1.93 8.71 -2.90
CA ARG A 37 -2.94 9.78 -3.02
C ARG A 37 -3.61 9.80 -4.38
N GLY A 38 -4.89 10.15 -4.39
CA GLY A 38 -5.70 10.33 -5.60
C GLY A 38 -7.18 10.07 -5.35
N ASP A 39 -8.01 10.44 -6.31
CA ASP A 39 -9.48 10.34 -6.20
C ASP A 39 -10.01 8.91 -6.20
N LEU A 40 -11.29 8.74 -5.88
CA LEU A 40 -11.96 7.45 -6.03
C LEU A 40 -11.86 6.98 -7.50
N GLY A 41 -11.41 5.74 -7.69
CA GLY A 41 -11.19 5.20 -9.04
C GLY A 41 -9.84 5.58 -9.67
N SER A 42 -8.95 6.29 -8.98
CA SER A 42 -7.63 6.68 -9.51
C SER A 42 -6.61 5.53 -9.71
N GLY A 43 -6.99 4.29 -9.42
CA GLY A 43 -6.12 3.12 -9.60
C GLY A 43 -5.26 2.73 -8.39
N LYS A 44 -5.42 3.35 -7.21
CA LYS A 44 -4.67 2.99 -5.98
C LYS A 44 -4.73 1.50 -5.65
N THR A 45 -5.92 0.90 -5.62
CA THR A 45 -6.06 -0.54 -5.34
C THR A 45 -5.46 -1.41 -6.45
N THR A 46 -5.51 -0.96 -7.70
CA THR A 46 -4.84 -1.64 -8.82
C THR A 46 -3.33 -1.64 -8.62
N PHE A 47 -2.75 -0.53 -8.20
CA PHE A 47 -1.34 -0.45 -7.84
C PHE A 47 -0.99 -1.42 -6.69
N VAL A 48 -1.78 -1.42 -5.60
CA VAL A 48 -1.53 -2.31 -4.44
C VAL A 48 -1.65 -3.79 -4.81
N ARG A 49 -2.55 -4.16 -5.73
CA ARG A 49 -2.61 -5.53 -6.29
C ARG A 49 -1.29 -5.94 -6.95
N GLY A 50 -0.74 -5.06 -7.78
CA GLY A 50 0.58 -5.24 -8.38
C GLY A 50 1.66 -5.38 -7.32
N LEU A 51 1.70 -4.45 -6.36
CA LEU A 51 2.66 -4.43 -5.25
C LEU A 51 2.69 -5.77 -4.50
N ALA A 52 1.53 -6.27 -4.10
CA ALA A 52 1.42 -7.53 -3.39
C ALA A 52 1.92 -8.73 -4.21
N ARG A 53 1.65 -8.74 -5.53
CA ARG A 53 2.20 -9.76 -6.43
C ARG A 53 3.72 -9.71 -6.47
N GLY A 54 4.31 -8.51 -6.56
CA GLY A 54 5.76 -8.31 -6.54
C GLY A 54 6.42 -8.75 -5.22
N MET A 55 5.69 -8.62 -4.10
CA MET A 55 6.10 -9.10 -2.78
C MET A 55 5.93 -10.61 -2.60
N GLY A 56 5.38 -11.34 -3.60
CA GLY A 56 5.13 -12.78 -3.52
C GLY A 56 3.92 -13.16 -2.66
N LEU A 57 2.97 -12.26 -2.45
CA LEU A 57 1.76 -12.54 -1.69
C LEU A 57 0.72 -13.23 -2.57
N GLU A 58 0.24 -14.40 -2.14
CA GLU A 58 -0.73 -15.21 -2.89
C GLU A 58 -2.19 -14.78 -2.66
N SER A 59 -2.45 -13.98 -1.63
CA SER A 59 -3.80 -13.57 -1.27
C SER A 59 -4.37 -12.55 -2.25
N MET A 60 -5.66 -12.69 -2.60
CA MET A 60 -6.34 -11.70 -3.43
C MET A 60 -6.44 -10.36 -2.70
N VAL A 61 -5.70 -9.36 -3.20
CA VAL A 61 -5.81 -7.99 -2.71
C VAL A 61 -7.08 -7.36 -3.26
N ARG A 62 -7.92 -6.86 -2.35
CA ARG A 62 -9.09 -6.05 -2.65
C ARG A 62 -8.97 -4.73 -1.88
N SER A 63 -9.76 -3.73 -2.29
CA SER A 63 -9.91 -2.52 -1.47
C SER A 63 -10.43 -2.93 -0.09
N PRO A 64 -9.96 -2.32 1.00
CA PRO A 64 -10.54 -2.44 2.34
C PRO A 64 -11.93 -1.75 2.40
N THR A 65 -12.82 -2.01 1.45
CA THR A 65 -14.07 -1.25 1.26
C THR A 65 -15.04 -1.35 2.45
N PHE A 66 -14.79 -2.23 3.42
CA PHE A 66 -15.61 -2.38 4.63
C PHE A 66 -14.78 -2.48 5.92
N VAL A 67 -13.45 -2.34 5.83
CA VAL A 67 -12.53 -2.45 6.98
C VAL A 67 -11.45 -1.39 6.86
N ILE A 68 -10.97 -0.82 7.96
CA ILE A 68 -9.97 0.26 7.94
C ILE A 68 -8.63 -0.23 7.35
N ALA A 69 -8.24 -1.46 7.68
CA ALA A 69 -6.99 -2.06 7.24
C ALA A 69 -7.16 -3.55 6.94
N THR A 70 -6.34 -4.07 6.03
CA THR A 70 -6.22 -5.51 5.73
C THR A 70 -4.75 -5.92 5.79
N LEU A 71 -4.45 -6.93 6.60
CA LEU A 71 -3.13 -7.54 6.66
C LEU A 71 -3.04 -8.72 5.69
N HIS A 72 -2.07 -8.66 4.78
CA HIS A 72 -1.70 -9.75 3.89
C HIS A 72 -0.39 -10.37 4.37
N THR A 73 -0.45 -11.62 4.83
CA THR A 73 0.71 -12.32 5.40
C THR A 73 1.51 -13.06 4.33
N GLY A 74 2.83 -13.04 4.45
CA GLY A 74 3.78 -13.74 3.59
C GLY A 74 5.20 -13.63 4.15
N GLY A 75 6.22 -13.76 3.30
CA GLY A 75 7.61 -13.54 3.72
C GLY A 75 7.85 -12.13 4.27
N LEU A 76 7.28 -11.12 3.60
CA LEU A 76 7.18 -9.74 4.06
C LEU A 76 5.69 -9.37 4.16
N PRO A 77 5.15 -9.03 5.35
CA PRO A 77 3.75 -8.68 5.49
C PRO A 77 3.43 -7.35 4.78
N LEU A 78 2.24 -7.26 4.19
CA LEU A 78 1.70 -6.01 3.63
C LEU A 78 0.46 -5.61 4.43
N LEU A 79 0.53 -4.44 5.05
CA LEU A 79 -0.60 -3.83 5.74
C LEU A 79 -1.21 -2.73 4.86
N HIS A 80 -2.36 -3.02 4.26
CA HIS A 80 -3.05 -2.11 3.35
C HIS A 80 -4.15 -1.36 4.11
N VAL A 81 -4.00 -0.04 4.23
CA VAL A 81 -4.92 0.85 4.95
C VAL A 81 -5.68 1.71 3.98
N ASP A 82 -7.00 1.84 4.19
CA ASP A 82 -7.83 2.81 3.47
C ASP A 82 -7.96 4.09 4.29
N ALA A 83 -7.04 5.04 4.05
CA ALA A 83 -7.01 6.31 4.78
C ALA A 83 -8.21 7.22 4.49
N TYR A 84 -8.99 6.96 3.43
CA TYR A 84 -10.22 7.73 3.17
C TYR A 84 -11.28 7.52 4.27
N ARG A 85 -11.17 6.41 5.00
CA ARG A 85 -12.09 6.02 6.07
C ARG A 85 -11.48 6.07 7.47
N LEU A 86 -10.30 6.68 7.61
CA LEU A 86 -9.75 6.94 8.93
C LEU A 86 -10.37 8.23 9.47
N ASP A 87 -11.31 8.09 10.42
CA ASP A 87 -11.62 9.16 11.35
C ASP A 87 -10.63 9.19 12.54
N GLN A 88 -10.71 10.23 13.38
CA GLN A 88 -9.80 10.38 14.53
C GLN A 88 -9.95 9.26 15.57
N GLN A 89 -11.13 8.64 15.72
CA GLN A 89 -11.31 7.50 16.64
C GLN A 89 -10.71 6.22 16.07
N GLU A 90 -10.75 6.06 14.76
CA GLU A 90 -10.24 4.89 14.04
C GLU A 90 -8.72 4.93 13.89
N GLU A 91 -8.15 6.13 13.73
CA GLU A 91 -6.71 6.39 13.86
C GLU A 91 -6.20 5.99 15.26
N MET A 92 -6.97 6.33 16.32
CA MET A 92 -6.68 5.84 17.67
C MET A 92 -6.86 4.32 17.76
N ALA A 93 -7.89 3.72 17.16
CA ALA A 93 -8.10 2.27 17.23
C ALA A 93 -6.98 1.42 16.59
N LEU A 94 -6.16 2.02 15.71
CA LEU A 94 -4.92 1.43 15.19
C LEU A 94 -3.75 1.49 16.18
N HIS A 95 -3.98 1.76 17.48
CA HIS A 95 -3.00 1.64 18.57
C HIS A 95 -2.13 0.37 18.37
N GLY A 96 -0.83 0.54 18.11
CA GLY A 96 0.06 -0.53 17.64
C GLY A 96 0.79 -0.24 16.32
N TRP A 97 0.27 0.66 15.47
CA TRP A 97 0.88 0.94 14.17
C TRP A 97 2.27 1.56 14.28
N ASN A 98 2.44 2.51 15.21
CA ASN A 98 3.75 3.11 15.48
C ASN A 98 4.73 2.04 15.99
N GLU A 99 4.30 1.17 16.90
CA GLU A 99 5.13 0.05 17.33
C GLU A 99 5.42 -0.96 16.20
N TRP A 100 4.50 -1.17 15.25
CA TRP A 100 4.72 -2.02 14.08
C TRP A 100 5.74 -1.43 13.11
N LEU A 101 5.64 -0.12 12.81
CA LEU A 101 6.65 0.60 12.02
C LEU A 101 8.02 0.59 12.71
N GLU A 102 8.06 0.82 14.02
CA GLU A 102 9.30 0.79 14.81
C GLU A 102 9.90 -0.61 14.93
N ALA A 103 9.07 -1.65 14.95
CA ALA A 103 9.50 -3.05 14.88
C ALA A 103 10.02 -3.45 13.49
N GLY A 104 10.06 -2.51 12.56
CA GLY A 104 10.62 -2.68 11.23
C GLY A 104 9.62 -3.19 10.21
N GLY A 105 8.32 -3.19 10.51
CA GLY A 105 7.20 -3.45 9.58
C GLY A 105 7.47 -4.44 8.45
#